data_AF-A0A2N1NLY3-F1
#
_entry.id   AF-A0A2N1NLY3-F1
#
_cell.length_a   1.000
_cell.length_b   1.000
_cell.length_c   1.000
_cell.angle_alpha   90.00
_cell.angle_beta   90.00
_cell.angle_gamma   90.00
#
_symmetry.space_group_name_H-M   'P 1'
#
loop_
_entity.id
_entity.type
_entity.pdbx_description
1 polymer ?
#
loop_
_entity_poly.entity_id
_entity_poly.type
_entity_poly.pdbx_seq_one_letter_code
_entity_poly.pdbx_strand_id
1 'polypeptide(L)'
;MNNSATQKNINKEDWLLWQFADSALPTGGFVASSGLEVAVQSGYVKDNNSLLIFLSSSIENYAYSALPFVTDSWQVISQTSNNDDDNDDNDALIFENIIKLDYLYETCTSNVITKRASKAQGVAMLTLFSKSFGEEFSKDNEGKRNISDRIIDKFKFEVRKESTLGHLPVAFGLVSKCLGISLERAQHLFLFLFSRAALSAAVRLNIVGPYYAQRILTECHSYVESSLEKTCNIKANDAVQTSPILDILQGRHDKLYSRLFNS
;
A
#
# COMPACT_ATOMS: atom_id res chain seq x y z
N MET A 1 -15.19 -27.77 18.67
CA MET A 1 -15.53 -27.49 17.25
C MET A 1 -14.99 -26.14 16.73
N ASN A 2 -14.47 -25.22 17.58
CA ASN A 2 -13.94 -23.92 17.12
C ASN A 2 -12.54 -23.95 16.48
N ASN A 3 -11.72 -24.98 16.70
CA ASN A 3 -10.36 -25.02 16.13
C ASN A 3 -10.34 -25.19 14.61
N SER A 4 -11.28 -25.93 14.01
CA SER A 4 -11.22 -26.23 12.56
C SER A 4 -11.58 -25.04 11.68
N ALA A 5 -12.52 -24.18 12.11
CA ALA A 5 -12.89 -22.96 11.39
C ALA A 5 -11.78 -21.90 11.46
N THR A 6 -11.19 -21.72 12.65
CA THR A 6 -10.08 -20.78 12.87
C THR A 6 -8.84 -21.18 12.08
N GLN A 7 -8.51 -22.49 12.05
CA GLN A 7 -7.39 -23.01 11.24
C GLN A 7 -7.61 -22.83 9.73
N LYS A 8 -8.85 -23.02 9.24
CA LYS A 8 -9.20 -22.79 7.83
C LYS A 8 -9.04 -21.33 7.41
N ASN A 9 -9.40 -20.40 8.28
CA ASN A 9 -9.25 -18.96 8.02
C ASN A 9 -7.76 -18.55 8.00
N ILE A 10 -6.93 -19.08 8.91
CA ILE A 10 -5.48 -18.82 8.91
C ILE A 10 -4.84 -19.31 7.60
N ASN A 11 -5.17 -20.52 7.14
CA ASN A 11 -4.65 -21.06 5.88
C ASN A 11 -5.06 -20.22 4.66
N LYS A 12 -6.24 -19.59 4.68
CA LYS A 12 -6.71 -18.72 3.60
C LYS A 12 -6.00 -17.36 3.60
N GLU A 13 -5.79 -16.78 4.79
CA GLU A 13 -5.03 -15.54 4.93
C GLU A 13 -3.58 -15.70 4.45
N ASP A 14 -2.92 -16.79 4.84
CA ASP A 14 -1.56 -17.12 4.39
C ASP A 14 -1.47 -17.20 2.87
N TRP A 15 -2.44 -17.86 2.24
CA TRP A 15 -2.53 -17.98 0.79
C TRP A 15 -2.67 -16.62 0.09
N LEU A 16 -3.54 -15.76 0.62
CA LEU A 16 -3.73 -14.40 0.12
C LEU A 16 -2.46 -13.56 0.25
N LEU A 17 -1.73 -13.68 1.36
CA LEU A 17 -0.47 -12.98 1.54
C LEU A 17 0.58 -13.40 0.52
N TRP A 18 0.67 -14.70 0.20
CA TRP A 18 1.57 -15.17 -0.87
C TRP A 18 1.16 -14.60 -2.23
N GLN A 19 -0.14 -14.58 -2.52
CA GLN A 19 -0.66 -14.02 -3.76
C GLN A 19 -0.35 -12.51 -3.86
N PHE A 20 -0.52 -11.75 -2.78
CA PHE A 20 -0.19 -10.33 -2.76
C PHE A 20 1.31 -10.08 -2.83
N ALA A 21 2.11 -10.95 -2.22
CA ALA A 21 3.57 -10.91 -2.27
C ALA A 21 4.14 -11.35 -3.63
N ASP A 22 3.32 -11.88 -4.54
CA ASP A 22 3.76 -12.27 -5.88
C ASP A 22 4.25 -11.04 -6.68
N SER A 23 5.28 -11.24 -7.50
CA SER A 23 5.76 -10.24 -8.44
C SER A 23 4.85 -10.06 -9.66
N ALA A 24 4.06 -11.07 -9.99
CA ALA A 24 3.11 -11.04 -11.10
C ALA A 24 1.80 -10.30 -10.77
N LEU A 25 1.61 -9.84 -9.53
CA LEU A 25 0.40 -9.14 -9.12
C LEU A 25 0.25 -7.83 -9.93
N PRO A 26 -0.88 -7.61 -10.64
CA PRO A 26 -1.02 -6.53 -11.60
C PRO A 26 -1.38 -5.18 -10.94
N THR A 27 -0.61 -4.76 -9.94
CA THR A 27 -0.79 -3.50 -9.20
C THR A 27 0.14 -2.39 -9.69
N GLY A 28 1.09 -2.70 -10.58
CA GLY A 28 2.04 -1.72 -11.11
C GLY A 28 3.14 -1.30 -10.12
N GLY A 29 3.27 -1.98 -8.97
CA GLY A 29 4.28 -1.68 -7.95
C GLY A 29 5.72 -1.70 -8.47
N PHE A 30 6.01 -2.52 -9.48
CA PHE A 30 7.32 -2.65 -10.09
C PHE A 30 7.69 -1.58 -11.09
N VAL A 31 6.76 -0.72 -11.50
CA VAL A 31 7.02 0.30 -12.52
C VAL A 31 7.64 1.57 -11.90
N ALA A 32 7.61 1.66 -10.57
CA ALA A 32 8.11 2.78 -9.79
C ALA A 32 9.50 2.49 -9.17
N SER A 33 10.40 3.48 -9.19
CA SER A 33 11.69 3.41 -8.49
C SER A 33 11.67 4.12 -7.13
N SER A 34 10.59 4.84 -6.80
CA SER A 34 10.45 5.65 -5.58
C SER A 34 11.64 6.60 -5.36
N GLY A 35 12.15 7.20 -6.44
CA GLY A 35 13.29 8.13 -6.39
C GLY A 35 14.68 7.47 -6.39
N LEU A 36 14.79 6.12 -6.35
CA LEU A 36 16.07 5.43 -6.40
C LEU A 36 16.84 5.71 -7.70
N GLU A 37 16.15 5.79 -8.83
CA GLU A 37 16.77 6.10 -10.12
C GLU A 37 17.46 7.47 -10.10
N VAL A 38 16.77 8.48 -9.55
CA VAL A 38 17.34 9.82 -9.38
C VAL A 38 18.49 9.80 -8.40
N ALA A 39 18.36 9.05 -7.30
CA ALA A 39 19.40 8.92 -6.28
C ALA A 39 20.68 8.33 -6.88
N VAL A 40 20.58 7.33 -7.76
CA VAL A 40 21.73 6.77 -8.48
C VAL A 40 22.32 7.78 -9.46
N GLN A 41 21.52 8.35 -10.35
CA GLN A 41 22.00 9.28 -11.37
C GLN A 41 22.61 10.56 -10.77
N SER A 42 22.11 11.01 -9.61
CA SER A 42 22.63 12.16 -8.88
C SER A 42 23.80 11.82 -7.96
N GLY A 43 24.18 10.53 -7.86
CA GLY A 43 25.30 10.08 -7.04
C GLY A 43 25.03 10.02 -5.54
N TYR A 44 23.77 10.00 -5.08
CA TYR A 44 23.44 9.71 -3.68
C TYR A 44 23.56 8.22 -3.34
N VAL A 45 23.28 7.34 -4.31
CA VAL A 45 23.45 5.88 -4.18
C VAL A 45 24.52 5.43 -5.17
N LYS A 46 25.67 4.99 -4.66
CA LYS A 46 26.85 4.61 -5.47
C LYS A 46 27.32 3.18 -5.22
N ASP A 47 26.95 2.61 -4.09
CA ASP A 47 27.44 1.34 -3.59
C ASP A 47 26.40 0.65 -2.69
N ASN A 48 26.73 -0.55 -2.22
CA ASN A 48 25.83 -1.33 -1.37
C ASN A 48 25.50 -0.63 -0.06
N ASN A 49 26.44 0.12 0.54
CA ASN A 49 26.23 0.77 1.83
C ASN A 49 25.26 1.97 1.70
N SER A 50 25.47 2.81 0.69
CA SER A 50 24.56 3.91 0.36
C SER A 50 23.18 3.42 -0.07
N LEU A 51 23.08 2.26 -0.72
CA LEU A 51 21.79 1.61 -1.00
C LEU A 51 21.08 1.19 0.29
N LEU A 52 21.77 0.59 1.26
CA LEU A 52 21.17 0.21 2.54
C LEU A 52 20.66 1.43 3.32
N ILE A 53 21.42 2.52 3.33
CA ILE A 53 21.00 3.81 3.95
C ILE A 53 19.77 4.37 3.23
N PHE A 54 19.74 4.31 1.89
CA PHE A 54 18.59 4.74 1.12
C PHE A 54 17.36 3.89 1.44
N LEU A 55 17.50 2.56 1.50
CA LEU A 55 16.41 1.63 1.80
C LEU A 55 15.86 1.84 3.20
N SER A 56 16.70 1.91 4.23
CA SER A 56 16.23 2.12 5.61
C SER A 56 15.50 3.46 5.76
N SER A 57 16.07 4.54 5.22
CA SER A 57 15.44 5.87 5.23
C SER A 57 14.12 5.89 4.45
N SER A 58 14.06 5.16 3.32
CA SER A 58 12.87 5.10 2.47
C SER A 58 11.75 4.29 3.10
N ILE A 59 12.08 3.16 3.73
CA ILE A 59 11.11 2.33 4.46
C ILE A 59 10.55 3.11 5.65
N GLU A 60 11.40 3.76 6.44
CA GLU A 60 10.95 4.58 7.57
C GLU A 60 10.07 5.75 7.08
N ASN A 61 10.50 6.48 6.05
CA ASN A 61 9.69 7.56 5.48
C ASN A 61 8.34 7.08 4.93
N TYR A 62 8.31 5.93 4.26
CA TYR A 62 7.07 5.36 3.76
C TYR A 62 6.15 4.87 4.89
N ALA A 63 6.73 4.33 5.97
CA ALA A 63 6.00 3.96 7.17
C ALA A 63 5.35 5.16 7.86
N TYR A 64 6.01 6.31 7.97
CA TYR A 64 5.39 7.51 8.57
C TYR A 64 4.38 8.23 7.66
N SER A 65 4.57 8.16 6.34
CA SER A 65 3.76 8.96 5.41
C SER A 65 2.58 8.21 4.78
N ALA A 66 2.69 6.90 4.57
CA ALA A 66 1.66 6.11 3.88
C ALA A 66 0.96 5.09 4.78
N LEU A 67 1.67 4.46 5.72
CA LEU A 67 1.10 3.43 6.59
C LEU A 67 -0.07 3.91 7.47
N PRO A 68 -0.09 5.14 8.03
CA PRO A 68 -1.23 5.63 8.82
C PRO A 68 -2.54 5.61 8.03
N PHE A 69 -2.48 5.90 6.73
CA PHE A 69 -3.64 5.88 5.84
C PHE A 69 -4.12 4.45 5.56
N VAL A 70 -3.21 3.48 5.47
CA VAL A 70 -3.57 2.05 5.39
C VAL A 70 -4.30 1.62 6.67
N THR A 71 -3.77 2.01 7.81
CA THR A 71 -4.30 1.65 9.13
C THR A 71 -5.69 2.24 9.35
N ASP A 72 -5.86 3.54 9.13
CA ASP A 72 -7.13 4.22 9.32
C ASP A 72 -8.19 3.71 8.31
N SER A 73 -7.83 3.50 7.05
CA SER A 73 -8.78 2.96 6.05
C SER A 73 -9.22 1.52 6.36
N TRP A 74 -8.32 0.68 6.88
CA TRP A 74 -8.68 -0.66 7.37
C TRP A 74 -9.62 -0.57 8.58
N GLN A 75 -9.35 0.35 9.51
CA GLN A 75 -10.15 0.53 10.72
C GLN A 75 -11.55 1.08 10.44
N VAL A 76 -11.70 1.98 9.45
CA VAL A 76 -12.99 2.55 9.06
C VAL A 76 -14.01 1.47 8.69
N ILE A 77 -13.61 0.40 7.99
CA ILE A 77 -14.50 -0.74 7.69
C ILE A 77 -14.70 -1.62 8.94
N SER A 78 -13.70 -1.75 9.81
CA SER A 78 -13.81 -2.61 11.01
C SER A 78 -14.86 -2.11 12.01
N GLN A 79 -15.10 -0.80 12.07
CA GLN A 79 -16.13 -0.20 12.91
C GLN A 79 -17.55 -0.54 12.41
N THR A 80 -17.70 -0.96 11.16
CA THR A 80 -18.98 -1.32 10.52
C THR A 80 -19.44 -2.71 10.91
N SER A 81 -18.54 -3.71 10.98
CA SER A 81 -18.91 -5.11 11.23
C SER A 81 -19.48 -5.40 12.62
N ASN A 82 -19.43 -4.44 13.56
CA ASN A 82 -19.96 -4.59 14.92
C ASN A 82 -21.33 -3.93 15.13
N ASN A 83 -21.81 -3.12 14.18
CA ASN A 83 -23.10 -2.43 14.27
C ASN A 83 -24.03 -3.01 13.20
N ASP A 84 -24.77 -4.07 13.55
CA ASP A 84 -25.78 -4.75 12.71
C ASP A 84 -27.03 -3.88 12.38
N ASP A 85 -26.96 -2.57 12.58
CA ASP A 85 -28.01 -1.65 12.15
C ASP A 85 -27.75 -1.28 10.68
N ASP A 86 -28.44 -1.97 9.76
CA ASP A 86 -28.62 -1.65 8.34
C ASP A 86 -29.29 -0.26 8.16
N ASN A 87 -28.62 0.80 8.60
CA ASN A 87 -29.01 2.19 8.40
C ASN A 87 -28.17 2.77 7.26
N ASP A 88 -28.82 3.14 6.14
CA ASP A 88 -28.20 3.79 4.97
C ASP A 88 -27.33 5.02 5.35
N ASP A 89 -27.63 5.67 6.47
CA ASP A 89 -26.88 6.81 7.00
C ASP A 89 -25.46 6.44 7.48
N ASN A 90 -25.26 5.24 8.02
CA ASN A 90 -23.92 4.77 8.44
C ASN A 90 -23.02 4.51 7.24
N ASP A 91 -23.55 3.89 6.18
CA ASP A 91 -22.81 3.64 4.93
C ASP A 91 -22.41 4.95 4.24
N ALA A 92 -23.24 5.99 4.33
CA ALA A 92 -22.91 7.32 3.84
C ALA A 92 -21.75 7.96 4.62
N LEU A 93 -21.80 7.89 5.96
CA LEU A 93 -20.76 8.46 6.84
C LEU A 93 -19.40 7.76 6.66
N ILE A 94 -19.40 6.43 6.57
CA ILE A 94 -18.19 5.63 6.31
C ILE A 94 -17.56 6.06 4.99
N PHE A 95 -18.40 6.18 3.96
CA PHE A 95 -17.93 6.59 2.65
C PHE A 95 -17.35 8.00 2.65
N GLU A 96 -17.98 8.94 3.36
CA GLU A 96 -17.46 10.29 3.55
C GLU A 96 -16.09 10.28 4.24
N ASN A 97 -15.90 9.42 5.25
CA ASN A 97 -14.61 9.27 5.93
C ASN A 97 -13.52 8.70 5.00
N ILE A 98 -13.85 7.73 4.15
CA ILE A 98 -12.92 7.18 3.15
C ILE A 98 -12.49 8.28 2.17
N ILE A 99 -13.45 9.07 1.67
CA ILE A 99 -13.17 10.21 0.79
C ILE A 99 -12.26 11.22 1.47
N LYS A 100 -12.55 11.57 2.73
CA LYS A 100 -11.71 12.50 3.52
C LYS A 100 -10.29 11.98 3.67
N LEU A 101 -10.11 10.69 3.94
CA LEU A 101 -8.77 10.07 4.04
C LEU A 101 -8.00 10.13 2.71
N ASP A 102 -8.67 9.85 1.59
CA ASP A 102 -8.07 9.90 0.26
C ASP A 102 -7.61 11.32 -0.12
N TYR A 103 -8.45 12.33 0.17
CA TYR A 103 -8.09 13.73 0.00
C TYR A 103 -6.98 14.18 0.95
N LEU A 104 -7.02 13.74 2.20
CA LEU A 104 -5.96 14.05 3.17
C LEU A 104 -4.61 13.52 2.66
N TYR A 105 -4.56 12.29 2.15
CA TYR A 105 -3.33 11.74 1.57
C TYR A 105 -2.80 12.56 0.39
N GLU A 106 -3.69 13.00 -0.52
CA GLU A 106 -3.34 13.89 -1.63
C GLU A 106 -2.75 15.21 -1.14
N THR A 107 -3.28 15.79 -0.05
CA THR A 107 -2.78 17.04 0.52
C THR A 107 -1.46 16.89 1.27
N CYS A 108 -1.27 15.77 1.98
CA CYS A 108 -0.06 15.48 2.74
C CYS A 108 1.12 15.05 1.86
N THR A 109 0.83 14.52 0.67
CA THR A 109 1.87 14.19 -0.31
C THR A 109 2.29 15.47 -1.05
N SER A 110 3.55 15.88 -0.96
CA SER A 110 4.06 17.08 -1.64
C SER A 110 4.38 16.82 -3.12
N ASN A 111 4.95 15.65 -3.42
CA ASN A 111 5.45 15.35 -4.76
C ASN A 111 4.38 14.79 -5.73
N VAL A 112 4.26 15.44 -6.90
CA VAL A 112 3.36 15.06 -8.00
C VAL A 112 3.67 13.68 -8.59
N ILE A 113 4.95 13.28 -8.62
CA ILE A 113 5.36 11.96 -9.12
C ILE A 113 4.83 10.86 -8.18
N THR A 114 4.98 11.05 -6.87
CA THR A 114 4.42 10.14 -5.86
C THR A 114 2.91 10.06 -5.95
N LYS A 115 2.22 11.20 -6.09
CA LYS A 115 0.77 11.25 -6.30
C LYS A 115 0.35 10.45 -7.52
N ARG A 116 1.00 10.66 -8.66
CA ARG A 116 0.70 9.97 -9.93
C ARG A 116 0.89 8.46 -9.79
N ALA A 117 2.02 8.02 -9.21
CA ALA A 117 2.30 6.61 -8.98
C ALA A 117 1.28 5.97 -8.02
N SER A 118 0.97 6.65 -6.91
CA SER A 118 0.01 6.17 -5.90
C SER A 118 -1.41 6.04 -6.46
N LYS A 119 -1.90 7.01 -7.24
CA LYS A 119 -3.22 6.93 -7.91
C LYS A 119 -3.28 5.78 -8.91
N ALA A 120 -2.24 5.62 -9.73
CA ALA A 120 -2.19 4.52 -10.70
C ALA A 120 -2.21 3.15 -10.01
N GLN A 121 -1.43 2.99 -8.94
CA GLN A 121 -1.37 1.74 -8.16
C GLN A 121 -2.67 1.48 -7.38
N GLY A 122 -3.31 2.51 -6.83
CA GLY A 122 -4.60 2.38 -6.13
C GLY A 122 -5.73 1.98 -7.08
N VAL A 123 -5.84 2.60 -8.25
CA VAL A 123 -6.80 2.19 -9.30
C VAL A 123 -6.57 0.75 -9.73
N ALA A 124 -5.31 0.34 -9.90
CA ALA A 124 -4.96 -1.04 -10.24
C ALA A 124 -5.37 -2.01 -9.12
N MET A 125 -5.17 -1.65 -7.85
CA MET A 125 -5.60 -2.44 -6.69
C MET A 125 -7.12 -2.63 -6.63
N LEU A 126 -7.90 -1.55 -6.79
CA LEU A 126 -9.37 -1.63 -6.82
C LEU A 126 -9.87 -2.46 -8.02
N THR A 127 -9.16 -2.37 -9.15
CA THR A 127 -9.49 -3.16 -10.35
C THR A 127 -9.18 -4.64 -10.14
N LEU A 128 -8.04 -4.97 -9.53
CA LEU A 128 -7.68 -6.33 -9.14
C LEU A 128 -8.74 -6.93 -8.21
N PHE A 129 -9.15 -6.19 -7.17
CA PHE A 129 -10.21 -6.64 -6.25
C PHE A 129 -11.49 -7.01 -6.99
N SER A 130 -12.02 -6.08 -7.78
CA SER A 130 -13.28 -6.26 -8.49
C SER A 130 -13.24 -7.34 -9.58
N LYS A 131 -12.07 -7.60 -10.21
CA LYS A 131 -11.94 -8.62 -11.26
C LYS A 131 -11.58 -10.01 -10.74
N SER A 132 -10.82 -10.11 -9.65
CA SER A 132 -10.23 -11.37 -9.20
C SER A 132 -10.82 -11.91 -7.91
N PHE A 133 -11.35 -11.03 -7.05
CA PHE A 133 -11.82 -11.41 -5.71
C PHE A 133 -13.30 -11.14 -5.46
N GLY A 134 -13.92 -10.22 -6.22
CA GLY A 134 -15.30 -9.77 -6.05
C GLY A 134 -16.41 -10.80 -6.32
N GLU A 135 -16.11 -12.04 -6.72
CA GLU A 135 -17.12 -13.11 -6.84
C GLU A 135 -17.02 -14.17 -5.72
N GLU A 136 -15.80 -14.50 -5.27
CA GLU A 136 -15.55 -15.52 -4.24
C GLU A 136 -15.67 -14.98 -2.81
N PHE A 137 -15.35 -13.69 -2.59
CA PHE A 137 -15.40 -13.05 -1.26
C PHE A 137 -16.70 -12.27 -1.02
N SER A 138 -17.56 -12.19 -2.04
CA SER A 138 -18.75 -11.35 -2.05
C SER A 138 -20.00 -12.01 -1.49
N LYS A 139 -19.99 -13.33 -1.33
CA LYS A 139 -21.15 -14.07 -0.85
C LYS A 139 -20.94 -14.41 0.62
N ASP A 140 -21.69 -13.74 1.49
CA ASP A 140 -21.97 -14.30 2.81
C ASP A 140 -22.69 -15.65 2.65
N ASN A 141 -22.74 -16.46 3.72
CA ASN A 141 -23.42 -17.76 3.74
C ASN A 141 -24.91 -17.69 3.30
N GLU A 142 -25.48 -16.48 3.22
CA GLU A 142 -26.87 -16.19 2.78
C GLU A 142 -26.97 -15.54 1.37
N GLY A 143 -25.86 -15.37 0.65
CA GLY A 143 -25.88 -14.83 -0.73
C GLY A 143 -26.07 -13.32 -0.86
N LYS A 144 -26.03 -12.56 0.24
CA LYS A 144 -25.96 -11.09 0.23
C LYS A 144 -24.54 -10.62 -0.05
N ARG A 145 -24.40 -9.51 -0.79
CA ARG A 145 -23.11 -8.84 -1.00
C ARG A 145 -22.60 -8.26 0.31
N ASN A 146 -21.39 -8.64 0.70
CA ASN A 146 -20.68 -8.08 1.85
C ASN A 146 -20.64 -6.55 1.75
N ILE A 147 -20.86 -5.86 2.87
CA ILE A 147 -20.88 -4.39 2.94
C ILE A 147 -19.57 -3.77 2.45
N SER A 148 -18.48 -4.48 2.74
CA SER A 148 -17.11 -4.22 2.29
C SER A 148 -17.01 -4.12 0.76
N ASP A 149 -17.68 -4.99 0.03
CA ASP A 149 -17.66 -5.00 -1.44
C ASP A 149 -18.47 -3.85 -2.03
N ARG A 150 -19.60 -3.52 -1.39
CA ARG A 150 -20.41 -2.36 -1.79
C ARG A 150 -19.60 -1.06 -1.65
N ILE A 151 -18.83 -0.94 -0.57
CA ILE A 151 -17.95 0.20 -0.32
C ILE A 151 -16.85 0.28 -1.39
N ILE A 152 -16.19 -0.83 -1.74
CA ILE A 152 -15.16 -0.83 -2.78
C ILE A 152 -15.74 -0.50 -4.16
N ASP A 153 -16.88 -1.07 -4.52
CA ASP A 153 -17.55 -0.78 -5.79
C ASP A 153 -17.95 0.70 -5.88
N LYS A 154 -18.49 1.27 -4.80
CA LYS A 154 -18.83 2.69 -4.69
C LYS A 154 -17.59 3.58 -4.78
N PHE A 155 -16.50 3.22 -4.07
CA PHE A 155 -15.25 3.97 -4.12
C PHE A 155 -14.65 3.95 -5.52
N LYS A 156 -14.59 2.78 -6.16
CA LYS A 156 -14.14 2.62 -7.55
C LYS A 156 -15.01 3.42 -8.53
N PHE A 157 -16.31 3.49 -8.31
CA PHE A 157 -17.23 4.30 -9.11
C PHE A 157 -16.92 5.80 -8.98
N GLU A 158 -16.74 6.31 -7.77
CA GLU A 158 -16.39 7.72 -7.55
C GLU A 158 -14.99 8.08 -8.08
N VAL A 159 -14.02 7.17 -8.00
CA VAL A 159 -12.70 7.35 -8.64
C VAL A 159 -12.84 7.49 -10.16
N ARG A 160 -13.72 6.69 -10.80
CA ARG A 160 -14.00 6.79 -12.24
C ARG A 160 -14.74 8.06 -12.62
N LYS A 161 -15.54 8.61 -11.70
CA LYS A 161 -16.24 9.89 -11.85
C LYS A 161 -15.33 11.09 -11.59
N GLU A 162 -14.07 10.84 -11.17
CA GLU A 162 -13.11 11.87 -10.76
C GLU A 162 -13.55 12.68 -9.53
N SER A 163 -14.51 12.16 -8.74
CA SER A 163 -14.90 12.74 -7.45
C SER A 163 -13.89 12.43 -6.35
N THR A 164 -13.07 11.39 -6.53
CA THR A 164 -12.00 10.97 -5.61
C THR A 164 -10.78 10.54 -6.42
N LEU A 165 -9.63 10.39 -5.77
CA LEU A 165 -8.35 10.20 -6.46
C LEU A 165 -7.96 8.73 -6.53
N GLY A 166 -8.30 7.95 -5.49
CA GLY A 166 -8.05 6.52 -5.43
C GLY A 166 -6.59 6.18 -5.15
N HIS A 167 -6.01 6.74 -4.08
CA HIS A 167 -4.63 6.49 -3.71
C HIS A 167 -4.39 5.07 -3.19
N LEU A 168 -3.17 4.55 -3.44
CA LEU A 168 -2.80 3.20 -3.04
C LEU A 168 -2.98 2.92 -1.54
N PRO A 169 -2.53 3.77 -0.58
CA PRO A 169 -2.63 3.42 0.84
C PRO A 169 -4.08 3.20 1.30
N VAL A 170 -4.99 4.06 0.86
CA VAL A 170 -6.43 3.94 1.16
C VAL A 170 -7.01 2.71 0.47
N ALA A 171 -6.76 2.53 -0.83
CA ALA A 171 -7.23 1.36 -1.57
C ALA A 171 -6.72 0.04 -0.99
N PHE A 172 -5.45 0.00 -0.56
CA PHE A 172 -4.82 -1.18 0.03
C PHE A 172 -5.46 -1.54 1.36
N GLY A 173 -5.62 -0.58 2.29
CA GLY A 173 -6.24 -0.85 3.60
C GLY A 173 -7.69 -1.34 3.47
N LEU A 174 -8.48 -0.73 2.57
CA LEU A 174 -9.84 -1.18 2.27
C LEU A 174 -9.85 -2.61 1.72
N VAL A 175 -9.05 -2.90 0.68
CA VAL A 175 -8.99 -4.23 0.05
C VAL A 175 -8.50 -5.29 1.02
N SER A 176 -7.45 -5.03 1.80
CA SER A 176 -6.93 -5.96 2.79
C SER A 176 -7.98 -6.31 3.84
N LYS A 177 -8.76 -5.33 4.32
CA LYS A 177 -9.85 -5.58 5.25
C LYS A 177 -10.96 -6.43 4.63
N CYS A 178 -11.35 -6.13 3.39
CA CYS A 178 -12.40 -6.88 2.69
C CYS A 178 -12.02 -8.34 2.45
N LEU A 179 -10.73 -8.61 2.21
CA LEU A 179 -10.20 -9.97 2.04
C LEU A 179 -9.98 -10.71 3.36
N GLY A 180 -10.21 -10.06 4.50
CA GLY A 180 -10.04 -10.66 5.83
C GLY A 180 -8.59 -10.75 6.30
N ILE A 181 -7.68 -9.96 5.71
CA ILE A 181 -6.29 -9.88 6.18
C ILE A 181 -6.27 -9.03 7.45
N SER A 182 -5.66 -9.56 8.51
CA SER A 182 -5.46 -8.88 9.79
C SER A 182 -4.64 -7.59 9.62
N LEU A 183 -4.92 -6.60 10.47
CA LEU A 183 -4.29 -5.28 10.38
C LEU A 183 -2.76 -5.37 10.45
N GLU A 184 -2.23 -6.12 11.41
CA GLU A 184 -0.80 -6.33 11.58
C GLU A 184 -0.17 -6.89 10.29
N ARG A 185 -0.75 -7.95 9.73
CA ARG A 185 -0.21 -8.59 8.51
C ARG A 185 -0.35 -7.70 7.29
N ALA A 186 -1.42 -6.90 7.20
CA ALA A 186 -1.59 -5.90 6.14
C ALA A 186 -0.50 -4.81 6.22
N GLN A 187 -0.18 -4.31 7.41
CA GLN A 187 0.88 -3.32 7.64
C GLN A 187 2.25 -3.88 7.24
N HIS A 188 2.59 -5.11 7.68
CA HIS A 188 3.83 -5.78 7.29
C HIS A 188 3.92 -6.00 5.78
N LEU A 189 2.84 -6.53 5.17
CA LEU A 189 2.79 -6.77 3.73
C LEU A 189 2.98 -5.47 2.95
N PHE A 190 2.37 -4.37 3.36
CA PHE A 190 2.48 -3.08 2.69
C PHE A 190 3.93 -2.58 2.64
N LEU A 191 4.66 -2.62 3.76
CA LEU A 191 6.07 -2.22 3.82
C LEU A 191 7.00 -3.24 3.14
N PHE A 192 6.67 -4.53 3.22
CA PHE A 192 7.39 -5.58 2.48
C PHE A 192 7.30 -5.35 0.96
N LEU A 193 6.11 -5.05 0.45
CA LEU A 193 5.90 -4.77 -0.98
C LEU A 193 6.70 -3.55 -1.44
N PHE A 194 6.76 -2.50 -0.63
CA PHE A 194 7.59 -1.33 -0.90
C PHE A 194 9.09 -1.69 -0.95
N SER A 195 9.59 -2.40 0.06
CA SER A 195 10.99 -2.83 0.15
C SER A 195 11.40 -3.71 -1.05
N ARG A 196 10.53 -4.66 -1.41
CA ARG A 196 10.71 -5.56 -2.56
C ARG A 196 10.70 -4.80 -3.89
N ALA A 197 9.83 -3.81 -4.05
CA ALA A 197 9.78 -2.97 -5.25
C ALA A 197 11.07 -2.12 -5.39
N ALA A 198 11.54 -1.51 -4.30
CA ALA A 198 12.79 -0.74 -4.28
C ALA A 198 14.01 -1.61 -4.63
N LEU A 199 14.11 -2.82 -4.08
CA LEU A 199 15.18 -3.76 -4.43
C LEU A 199 15.09 -4.26 -5.87
N SER A 200 13.87 -4.50 -6.38
CA SER A 200 13.68 -4.83 -7.80
C SER A 200 14.13 -3.69 -8.72
N ALA A 201 13.90 -2.42 -8.34
CA ALA A 201 14.46 -1.28 -9.05
C ALA A 201 16.00 -1.25 -8.96
N ALA A 202 16.58 -1.51 -7.78
CA ALA A 202 18.03 -1.56 -7.59
C ALA A 202 18.73 -2.61 -8.49
N VAL A 203 18.12 -3.78 -8.66
CA VAL A 203 18.61 -4.83 -9.57
C VAL A 203 18.56 -4.37 -11.02
N ARG A 204 17.45 -3.77 -11.46
CA ARG A 204 17.28 -3.27 -12.84
C ARG A 204 18.16 -2.08 -13.17
N LEU A 205 18.52 -1.27 -12.17
CA LEU A 205 19.53 -0.21 -12.27
C LEU A 205 20.97 -0.74 -12.21
N ASN A 206 21.16 -2.06 -12.12
CA ASN A 206 22.46 -2.71 -12.04
C ASN A 206 23.32 -2.24 -10.83
N ILE A 207 22.68 -1.85 -9.73
CA ILE A 207 23.37 -1.48 -8.48
C ILE A 207 23.78 -2.75 -7.74
N VAL A 208 22.87 -3.72 -7.67
CA VAL A 208 23.05 -4.99 -6.96
C VAL A 208 22.59 -6.17 -7.81
N GLY A 209 23.24 -7.32 -7.64
CA GLY A 209 22.80 -8.56 -8.27
C GLY A 209 21.55 -9.16 -7.60
N PRO A 210 20.80 -10.04 -8.29
CA PRO A 210 19.55 -10.60 -7.79
C PRO A 210 19.72 -11.41 -6.49
N TYR A 211 20.80 -12.18 -6.35
CA TYR A 211 21.08 -12.95 -5.13
C TYR A 211 21.36 -12.04 -3.93
N TYR A 212 22.12 -10.96 -4.16
CA TYR A 212 22.41 -10.00 -3.09
C TYR A 212 21.17 -9.19 -2.70
N ALA A 213 20.31 -8.85 -3.67
CA ALA A 213 19.03 -8.22 -3.39
C ALA A 213 18.12 -9.09 -2.51
N GLN A 214 18.08 -10.41 -2.72
CA GLN A 214 17.32 -11.31 -1.84
C GLN A 214 17.90 -11.37 -0.42
N ARG A 215 19.23 -11.34 -0.28
CA ARG A 215 19.87 -11.21 1.04
C ARG A 215 19.48 -9.90 1.73
N ILE A 216 19.56 -8.77 1.02
CA ILE A 216 19.16 -7.47 1.57
C ILE A 216 17.67 -7.47 1.96
N LEU A 217 16.79 -8.12 1.20
CA LEU A 217 15.37 -8.20 1.53
C LEU A 217 15.13 -8.85 2.90
N THR A 218 15.92 -9.87 3.25
CA THR A 218 15.90 -10.45 4.61
C THR A 218 16.40 -9.45 5.66
N GLU A 219 17.44 -8.67 5.36
CA GLU A 219 17.96 -7.62 6.25
C GLU A 219 16.93 -6.48 6.44
N CYS A 220 16.14 -6.16 5.39
CA CYS A 220 15.07 -5.16 5.45
C CYS A 220 13.96 -5.50 6.46
N HIS A 221 13.80 -6.77 6.85
CA HIS A 221 12.86 -7.15 7.91
C HIS A 221 13.10 -6.32 9.18
N SER A 222 14.36 -6.17 9.61
CA SER A 222 14.69 -5.36 10.79
C SER A 222 14.30 -3.89 10.68
N TYR A 223 14.42 -3.30 9.48
CA TYR A 223 13.99 -1.93 9.22
C TYR A 223 12.47 -1.79 9.21
N VAL A 224 11.77 -2.79 8.69
CA VAL A 224 10.30 -2.85 8.71
C VAL A 224 9.80 -2.96 10.14
N GLU A 225 10.32 -3.89 10.94
CA GLU A 225 9.91 -4.06 12.35
C GLU A 225 10.14 -2.76 13.15
N SER A 226 11.34 -2.18 13.07
CA SER A 226 11.65 -0.93 13.78
C SER A 226 10.77 0.24 13.35
N SER A 227 10.36 0.27 12.08
CA SER A 227 9.44 1.30 11.57
C SER A 227 8.02 1.05 12.05
N LEU A 228 7.56 -0.21 12.06
CA LEU A 228 6.22 -0.58 12.54
C LEU A 228 6.04 -0.32 14.03
N GLU A 229 7.02 -0.65 14.86
CA GLU A 229 7.00 -0.35 16.30
C GLU A 229 6.70 1.12 16.59
N LYS A 230 7.18 2.03 15.73
CA LYS A 230 6.98 3.48 15.87
C LYS A 230 5.69 3.97 15.24
N THR A 231 5.20 3.32 14.18
CA THR A 231 4.17 3.88 13.28
C THR A 231 2.83 3.16 13.32
N CYS A 232 2.75 1.95 13.89
CA CYS A 232 1.55 1.09 13.83
C CYS A 232 0.28 1.74 14.42
N ASN A 233 0.43 2.71 15.32
CA ASN A 233 -0.67 3.41 15.99
C ASN A 233 -0.79 4.89 15.61
N ILE A 234 0.01 5.37 14.64
CA ILE A 234 -0.09 6.75 14.16
C ILE A 234 -1.34 6.89 13.28
N LYS A 235 -2.11 7.95 13.51
CA LYS A 235 -3.31 8.27 12.72
C LYS A 235 -2.94 9.03 11.46
N ALA A 236 -3.79 9.00 10.44
CA ALA A 236 -3.58 9.69 9.17
C ALA A 236 -3.36 11.20 9.31
N ASN A 237 -3.99 11.84 10.30
CA ASN A 237 -3.81 13.27 10.59
C ASN A 237 -2.41 13.62 11.12
N ASP A 238 -1.74 12.66 11.76
CA ASP A 238 -0.41 12.81 12.33
C ASP A 238 0.67 12.22 11.41
N ALA A 239 0.31 11.85 10.17
CA ALA A 239 1.25 11.34 9.18
C ALA A 239 2.26 12.42 8.77
N VAL A 240 3.52 12.04 8.64
CA VAL A 240 4.63 12.96 8.37
C VAL A 240 5.58 12.43 7.30
N GLN A 241 6.23 13.33 6.58
CA GLN A 241 7.41 13.04 5.78
C GLN A 241 8.65 13.21 6.67
N THR A 242 9.38 12.12 6.92
CA THR A 242 10.59 12.16 7.78
C THR A 242 11.85 12.51 7.00
N SER A 243 11.85 12.37 5.68
CA SER A 243 13.03 12.63 4.84
C SER A 243 12.72 13.59 3.68
N PRO A 244 12.97 14.90 3.86
CA PRO A 244 12.81 15.89 2.78
C PRO A 244 13.69 15.59 1.56
N ILE A 245 14.85 14.95 1.75
CA ILE A 245 15.76 14.59 0.66
C ILE A 245 15.10 13.56 -0.27
N LEU A 246 14.41 12.55 0.28
CA LEU A 246 13.72 11.55 -0.53
C LEU A 246 12.60 12.18 -1.37
N ASP A 247 11.85 13.13 -0.79
CA ASP A 247 10.81 13.86 -1.51
C ASP A 247 11.39 14.67 -2.69
N ILE A 248 12.51 15.37 -2.47
CA ILE A 248 13.22 16.10 -3.53
C ILE A 248 13.73 15.14 -4.61
N LEU A 249 14.33 14.00 -4.23
CA LEU A 249 14.84 13.02 -5.18
C LEU A 249 13.72 12.47 -6.05
N GLN A 250 12.63 12.03 -5.45
CA GLN A 250 11.46 11.54 -6.19
C GLN A 250 10.84 12.64 -7.04
N GLY A 251 10.82 13.89 -6.56
CA GLY A 251 10.30 15.06 -7.28
C GLY A 251 11.09 15.42 -8.55
N ARG A 252 12.33 14.96 -8.66
CA ARG A 252 13.22 15.21 -9.79
C ARG A 252 13.15 14.14 -10.87
N HIS A 253 12.36 13.08 -10.69
CA HIS A 253 12.28 11.98 -11.65
C HIS A 253 11.91 12.44 -13.07
N ASP A 254 10.91 13.33 -13.19
CA ASP A 254 10.50 13.90 -14.48
C ASP A 254 11.58 14.77 -15.15
N LYS A 255 12.67 15.13 -14.45
CA LYS A 255 13.80 15.91 -14.97
C LYS A 255 14.98 15.05 -15.43
N LEU A 256 14.93 13.73 -15.27
CA LEU A 256 15.98 12.84 -15.73
C LEU A 256 16.04 12.81 -17.27
N TYR A 257 17.25 12.87 -17.82
CA TYR A 257 17.47 12.83 -19.28
C TYR A 257 17.13 11.45 -19.88
N SER A 258 17.52 10.38 -19.18
CA SER A 258 17.17 9.00 -19.51
C SER A 258 16.46 8.36 -18.33
N ARG A 259 15.36 7.64 -18.60
CA ARG A 259 14.47 7.04 -17.59
C ARG A 259 14.16 5.59 -17.93
N LEU A 260 14.37 4.72 -16.95
CA LEU A 260 13.99 3.31 -16.99
C LEU A 260 12.63 3.09 -16.29
N PHE A 261 12.29 3.94 -15.32
CA PHE A 261 11.04 3.87 -14.54
C PHE A 261 10.08 4.99 -14.89
N ASN A 262 8.81 4.85 -14.47
CA ASN A 262 7.80 5.92 -14.65
C ASN A 262 7.65 6.82 -13.40
N SER A 263 8.49 6.63 -12.37
CA SER A 263 8.52 7.45 -11.15
C SER A 263 9.80 7.27 -10.34
#